data_AF-K1SPK5-F1
#
_entry.id   AF-K1SPK5-F1
#
_cell.length_a   1.000
_cell.length_b   1.000
_cell.length_c   1.000
_cell.angle_alpha   90.00
_cell.angle_beta   90.00
_cell.angle_gamma   90.00
#
_symmetry.space_group_name_H-M   'P 1'
#
loop_
_entity.id
_entity.type
_entity.pdbx_description
1 polymer ?
#
loop_
_entity_poly.entity_id
_entity_poly.type
_entity_poly.pdbx_seq_one_letter_code
_entity_poly.pdbx_strand_id
1 'polypeptide(L)'
;MEKTFQTGSFSFRLRFPEELVLPADMEKFAVEKESADYTYTITIVDILPEAEGELLVNRVDLQVFRNGEGLESRLIGVKGEERPYALYRETAQNHAQVFVGRWYLDGVAKYEVVFLSLLALERRLSERSCLILHCAYLEYQGKAMLFSAPSGTGKTTQAGLWEQYRGSRTVNGDKALLEYD
;
A
#
# COMPACT_ATOMS: atom_id res chain seq x y z
N MET A 1 6.47 -9.27 15.94
CA MET A 1 6.87 -7.85 15.95
C MET A 1 5.65 -6.96 15.79
N GLU A 2 5.71 -5.73 16.28
CA GLU A 2 4.65 -4.72 16.13
C GLU A 2 5.28 -3.35 15.87
N LYS A 3 4.74 -2.59 14.91
CA LYS A 3 5.11 -1.20 14.62
C LYS A 3 3.89 -0.38 14.22
N THR A 4 3.92 0.92 14.49
CA THR A 4 2.87 1.85 14.06
C THR A 4 3.41 2.80 12.99
N PHE A 5 2.61 3.04 11.96
CA PHE A 5 2.92 3.90 10.83
C PHE A 5 1.86 4.96 10.65
N GLN A 6 2.21 6.08 10.02
CA GLN A 6 1.30 7.14 9.68
C GLN A 6 1.53 7.69 8.28
N THR A 7 0.45 7.81 7.50
CA THR A 7 0.43 8.45 6.19
C THR A 7 -0.69 9.50 6.17
N GLY A 8 -0.31 10.77 6.03
CA GLY A 8 -1.22 11.89 6.29
C GLY A 8 -1.78 11.85 7.72
N SER A 9 -3.09 11.95 7.85
CA SER A 9 -3.87 11.79 9.07
C SER A 9 -4.16 10.33 9.44
N PHE A 10 -3.92 9.36 8.53
CA PHE A 10 -4.21 7.95 8.76
C PHE A 10 -3.06 7.25 9.49
N SER A 11 -3.36 6.67 10.65
CA SER A 11 -2.42 5.84 11.38
C SER A 11 -2.84 4.37 11.37
N PHE A 12 -1.88 3.47 11.20
CA PHE A 12 -2.14 2.04 11.27
C PHE A 12 -1.04 1.29 12.01
N ARG A 13 -1.44 0.24 12.70
CA ARG A 13 -0.57 -0.68 13.39
C ARG A 13 -0.36 -1.93 12.56
N LEU A 14 0.87 -2.37 12.45
CA LEU A 14 1.25 -3.60 11.77
C LEU A 14 1.80 -4.58 12.78
N ARG A 15 1.13 -5.72 12.93
CA ARG A 15 1.60 -6.91 13.65
C ARG A 15 2.10 -7.89 12.61
N PHE A 16 3.33 -8.36 12.75
CA PHE A 16 3.97 -9.20 11.73
C PHE A 16 5.01 -10.13 12.35
N PRO A 17 5.29 -11.29 11.74
CA PRO A 17 6.24 -12.25 12.28
C PRO A 17 7.68 -11.77 12.06
N GLU A 18 8.61 -12.32 12.85
CA GLU A 18 10.02 -11.90 12.83
C GLU A 18 10.69 -12.16 11.47
N GLU A 19 10.27 -13.23 10.79
CA GLU A 19 10.74 -13.61 9.46
C GLU A 19 10.35 -12.63 8.34
N LEU A 20 9.39 -11.72 8.58
CA LEU A 20 8.99 -10.72 7.60
C LEU A 20 9.80 -9.43 7.75
N VAL A 21 10.67 -9.18 6.78
CA VAL A 21 11.43 -7.93 6.67
C VAL A 21 10.57 -6.85 6.01
N LEU A 22 10.39 -5.72 6.69
CA LEU A 22 9.68 -4.57 6.13
C LEU A 22 10.55 -3.81 5.12
N PRO A 23 9.96 -3.23 4.07
CA PRO A 23 10.67 -2.30 3.18
C PRO A 23 11.28 -1.13 3.95
N ALA A 24 12.52 -0.76 3.61
CA ALA A 24 13.26 0.31 4.30
C ALA A 24 12.51 1.66 4.24
N ASP A 25 11.84 1.95 3.13
CA ASP A 25 11.11 3.21 2.97
C ASP A 25 9.86 3.30 3.84
N MET A 26 9.32 2.18 4.34
CA MET A 26 8.22 2.23 5.32
C MET A 26 8.66 2.83 6.65
N GLU A 27 9.94 2.71 7.02
CA GLU A 27 10.47 3.29 8.25
C GLU A 27 10.39 4.82 8.24
N LYS A 28 10.34 5.46 7.05
CA LYS A 28 10.11 6.91 6.91
C LYS A 28 8.73 7.35 7.45
N PHE A 29 7.79 6.41 7.56
CA PHE A 29 6.43 6.63 8.04
C PHE A 29 6.21 6.09 9.46
N ALA A 30 7.22 5.52 10.09
CA ALA A 30 7.10 4.98 11.44
C ALA A 30 6.87 6.10 12.46
N VAL A 31 5.93 5.88 13.40
CA VAL A 31 5.61 6.81 14.47
C VAL A 31 5.41 6.07 15.78
N GLU A 32 5.76 6.71 16.90
CA GLU A 32 5.43 6.21 18.23
C GLU A 32 4.05 6.74 18.64
N LYS A 33 3.04 5.86 18.64
CA LYS A 33 1.67 6.17 19.04
C LYS A 33 1.05 5.01 19.84
N GLU A 34 0.35 5.35 20.91
CA GLU A 34 -0.35 4.37 21.76
C GLU A 34 -1.55 3.72 21.06
N SER A 35 -2.24 4.46 20.19
CA SER A 35 -3.37 3.98 19.40
C SER A 35 -3.15 4.19 17.90
N ALA A 36 -3.87 3.42 17.09
CA ALA A 36 -3.88 3.53 15.64
C ALA A 36 -5.33 3.41 15.13
N ASP A 37 -5.62 4.04 14.00
CA ASP A 37 -6.97 4.01 13.41
C ASP A 37 -7.34 2.62 12.90
N TYR A 38 -6.32 1.84 12.49
CA TYR A 38 -6.50 0.52 11.91
C TYR A 38 -5.37 -0.42 12.33
N THR A 39 -5.64 -1.73 12.41
CA THR A 39 -4.63 -2.74 12.70
C THR A 39 -4.61 -3.83 11.63
N TYR A 40 -3.42 -4.15 11.15
CA TYR A 40 -3.16 -5.26 10.26
C TYR A 40 -2.39 -6.34 11.02
N THR A 41 -2.85 -7.58 10.94
CA THR A 41 -2.13 -8.74 11.46
C THR A 41 -1.67 -9.62 10.31
N ILE A 42 -0.37 -9.67 10.06
CA ILE A 42 0.25 -10.51 9.04
C ILE A 42 0.62 -11.87 9.63
N THR A 43 0.28 -12.93 8.91
CA THR A 43 0.67 -14.31 9.20
C THR A 43 1.30 -14.93 7.96
N ILE A 44 2.42 -15.63 8.13
CA ILE A 44 3.00 -16.45 7.05
C ILE A 44 2.35 -17.82 7.05
N VAL A 45 1.97 -18.30 5.87
CA VAL A 45 1.27 -19.59 5.70
C VAL A 45 1.88 -20.40 4.57
N ASP A 46 1.79 -21.72 4.67
CA ASP A 46 2.22 -22.63 3.59
C ASP A 46 1.12 -22.85 2.54
N ILE A 47 -0.14 -22.51 2.88
CA ILE A 47 -1.30 -22.55 1.98
C ILE A 47 -2.17 -21.32 2.31
N LEU A 48 -2.53 -20.55 1.29
CA LEU A 48 -3.46 -19.42 1.49
C LEU A 48 -4.87 -19.95 1.81
N PRO A 49 -5.57 -19.35 2.78
CA PRO A 49 -6.97 -19.69 3.00
C PRO A 49 -7.82 -19.27 1.80
N GLU A 50 -9.00 -19.88 1.66
CA GLU A 50 -9.94 -19.53 0.61
C GLU A 50 -10.48 -18.10 0.82
N ALA A 51 -10.75 -17.39 -0.27
CA ALA A 51 -11.45 -16.11 -0.18
C ALA A 51 -12.96 -16.37 0.02
N GLU A 52 -13.59 -15.53 0.84
CA GLU A 52 -15.01 -15.64 1.17
C GLU A 52 -15.78 -14.43 0.63
N GLY A 53 -17.04 -14.65 0.24
CA GLY A 53 -17.95 -13.60 -0.23
C GLY A 53 -18.17 -13.56 -1.74
N GLU A 54 -18.93 -12.56 -2.19
CA GLU A 54 -19.23 -12.31 -3.60
C GLU A 54 -18.00 -11.73 -4.31
N LEU A 55 -17.64 -12.29 -5.45
CA LEU A 55 -16.53 -11.80 -6.29
C LEU A 55 -16.94 -10.53 -7.04
N LEU A 56 -16.32 -9.40 -6.69
CA LEU A 56 -16.60 -8.08 -7.28
C LEU A 56 -15.61 -7.71 -8.40
N VAL A 57 -14.35 -8.09 -8.26
CA VAL A 57 -13.29 -7.82 -9.24
C VAL A 57 -12.55 -9.11 -9.51
N ASN A 58 -12.36 -9.44 -10.78
CA ASN A 58 -11.62 -10.63 -11.19
C ASN A 58 -10.54 -10.25 -12.22
N ARG A 59 -9.33 -9.99 -11.75
CA ARG A 59 -8.14 -9.80 -12.59
C ARG A 59 -7.08 -10.82 -12.20
N VAL A 60 -6.17 -11.10 -13.13
CA VAL A 60 -5.08 -12.07 -12.92
C VAL A 60 -4.18 -11.72 -11.73
N ASP A 61 -4.04 -10.43 -11.45
CA ASP A 61 -3.18 -9.90 -10.39
C ASP A 61 -3.96 -9.49 -9.13
N LEU A 62 -5.29 -9.47 -9.18
CA LEU A 62 -6.13 -9.03 -8.08
C LEU A 62 -7.55 -9.57 -8.23
N GLN A 63 -8.00 -10.28 -7.21
CA GLN A 63 -9.42 -10.62 -7.04
C GLN A 63 -9.92 -9.96 -5.76
N VAL A 64 -11.10 -9.33 -5.81
CA VAL A 64 -11.72 -8.64 -4.67
C VAL A 64 -13.08 -9.26 -4.39
N PHE A 65 -13.32 -9.58 -3.14
CA PHE A 65 -14.52 -10.23 -2.63
C PHE A 65 -15.17 -9.38 -1.55
N ARG A 66 -16.49 -9.47 -1.40
CA ARG A 66 -17.23 -8.82 -0.32
C ARG A 66 -18.17 -9.80 0.36
N ASN A 67 -18.09 -9.89 1.69
CA ASN A 67 -18.99 -10.74 2.46
C ASN A 67 -20.34 -10.05 2.74
N GLY A 68 -21.28 -10.78 3.34
CA GLY A 68 -22.62 -10.26 3.68
C GLY A 68 -22.63 -9.12 4.73
N GLU A 69 -21.52 -8.91 5.44
CA GLU A 69 -21.35 -7.82 6.41
C GLU A 69 -20.71 -6.56 5.78
N GLY A 70 -20.41 -6.61 4.47
CA GLY A 70 -19.77 -5.52 3.74
C GLY A 70 -18.24 -5.46 3.90
N LEU A 71 -17.64 -6.44 4.57
CA LEU A 71 -16.19 -6.55 4.74
C LEU A 71 -15.53 -7.09 3.46
N GLU A 72 -14.34 -6.58 3.15
CA GLU A 72 -13.61 -6.89 1.92
C GLU A 72 -12.52 -7.94 2.14
N SER A 73 -12.38 -8.86 1.19
CA SER A 73 -11.24 -9.77 1.07
C SER A 73 -10.59 -9.63 -0.30
N ARG A 74 -9.27 -9.86 -0.38
CA ARG A 74 -8.53 -9.76 -1.64
C ARG A 74 -7.52 -10.87 -1.78
N LEU A 75 -7.57 -11.59 -2.90
CA LEU A 75 -6.43 -12.40 -3.36
C LEU A 75 -5.52 -11.50 -4.19
N ILE A 76 -4.27 -11.40 -3.76
CA ILE A 76 -3.30 -10.47 -4.32
C ILE A 76 -2.23 -11.30 -5.03
N GLY A 77 -2.06 -11.04 -6.32
CA GLY A 77 -1.11 -11.73 -7.19
C GLY A 77 -0.18 -10.75 -7.91
N VAL A 78 0.68 -11.32 -8.73
CA VAL A 78 1.55 -10.57 -9.65
C VAL A 78 1.28 -11.08 -11.05
N LYS A 79 1.13 -10.16 -12.01
CA LYS A 79 0.89 -10.55 -13.41
C LYS A 79 2.05 -11.40 -13.92
N GLY A 80 1.74 -12.59 -14.40
CA GLY A 80 2.72 -13.57 -14.91
C GLY A 80 3.10 -14.65 -13.91
N GLU A 81 2.71 -14.51 -12.64
CA GLU A 81 2.86 -15.56 -11.63
C GLU A 81 1.63 -16.48 -11.62
N GLU A 82 1.85 -17.77 -11.34
CA GLU A 82 0.80 -18.79 -11.41
C GLU A 82 -0.19 -18.72 -10.24
N ARG A 83 0.23 -18.18 -9.09
CA ARG A 83 -0.56 -18.17 -7.86
C ARG A 83 -0.49 -16.82 -7.14
N PRO A 84 -1.58 -16.40 -6.46
CA PRO A 84 -1.53 -15.25 -5.57
C PRO A 84 -0.51 -15.49 -4.46
N TYR A 85 0.09 -14.42 -3.97
CA TYR A 85 1.06 -14.47 -2.89
C TYR A 85 0.47 -14.09 -1.54
N ALA A 86 -0.70 -13.44 -1.52
CA ALA A 86 -1.36 -13.08 -0.29
C ALA A 86 -2.89 -13.11 -0.37
N LEU A 87 -3.51 -13.31 0.80
CA LEU A 87 -4.92 -13.02 1.04
C LEU A 87 -5.02 -11.91 2.10
N TYR A 88 -5.57 -10.77 1.72
CA TYR A 88 -6.04 -9.74 2.66
C TYR A 88 -7.50 -10.02 3.03
N ARG A 89 -7.86 -9.90 4.31
CA ARG A 89 -9.22 -10.13 4.81
C ARG A 89 -9.56 -9.15 5.93
N GLU A 90 -10.52 -8.28 5.70
CA GLU A 90 -11.13 -7.48 6.77
C GLU A 90 -11.88 -8.40 7.74
N THR A 91 -11.63 -8.27 9.04
CA THR A 91 -12.31 -9.05 10.08
C THR A 91 -13.12 -8.16 11.03
N ALA A 92 -12.90 -6.85 10.96
CA ALA A 92 -13.67 -5.82 11.66
C ALA A 92 -13.48 -4.47 10.94
N GLN A 93 -14.24 -3.46 11.34
CA GLN A 93 -14.14 -2.10 10.76
C GLN A 93 -12.74 -1.47 10.90
N ASN A 94 -11.98 -1.88 11.92
CA ASN A 94 -10.65 -1.35 12.22
C ASN A 94 -9.55 -2.45 12.22
N HIS A 95 -9.82 -3.63 11.66
CA HIS A 95 -8.86 -4.74 11.65
C HIS A 95 -8.92 -5.58 10.38
N ALA A 96 -7.75 -5.95 9.86
CA ALA A 96 -7.59 -6.96 8.82
C ALA A 96 -6.54 -8.00 9.18
N GLN A 97 -6.81 -9.24 8.79
CA GLN A 97 -5.84 -10.32 8.74
C GLN A 97 -5.23 -10.38 7.34
N VAL A 98 -3.91 -10.56 7.26
CA VAL A 98 -3.19 -10.73 6.00
C VAL A 98 -2.42 -12.03 6.05
N PHE A 99 -2.76 -12.96 5.16
CA PHE A 99 -2.04 -14.23 5.01
C PHE A 99 -1.07 -14.08 3.85
N VAL A 100 0.22 -14.32 4.10
CA VAL A 100 1.27 -14.24 3.08
C VAL A 100 1.85 -15.63 2.89
N GLY A 101 1.87 -16.11 1.65
CA GLY A 101 2.43 -17.41 1.33
C GLY A 101 3.93 -17.46 1.61
N ARG A 102 4.43 -18.51 2.27
CA ARG A 102 5.87 -18.64 2.59
C ARG A 102 6.77 -18.53 1.35
N TRP A 103 6.30 -19.07 0.22
CA TRP A 103 6.99 -18.99 -1.08
C TRP A 103 7.26 -17.56 -1.57
N TYR A 104 6.56 -16.58 -1.00
CA TYR A 104 6.75 -15.17 -1.32
C TYR A 104 7.98 -14.56 -0.62
N LEU A 105 8.35 -15.08 0.55
CA LEU A 105 9.49 -14.58 1.34
C LEU A 105 10.83 -14.83 0.60
N ASP A 106 10.92 -15.92 -0.15
CA ASP A 106 12.17 -16.39 -0.76
C ASP A 106 12.57 -15.67 -2.05
N GLY A 107 11.87 -14.61 -2.47
CA GLY A 107 12.23 -13.87 -3.69
C GLY A 107 11.59 -12.50 -3.92
N VAL A 108 10.38 -12.26 -3.41
CA VAL A 108 9.56 -11.10 -3.85
C VAL A 108 9.30 -10.08 -2.73
N ALA A 109 9.44 -10.46 -1.46
CA ALA A 109 9.29 -9.55 -0.32
C ALA A 109 10.21 -8.31 -0.36
N LYS A 110 11.24 -8.31 -1.22
CA LYS A 110 12.16 -7.19 -1.43
C LYS A 110 11.57 -6.03 -2.25
N TYR A 111 10.45 -6.23 -2.95
CA TYR A 111 9.83 -5.19 -3.77
C TYR A 111 8.76 -4.45 -2.97
N GLU A 112 9.03 -3.17 -2.68
CA GLU A 112 8.19 -2.33 -1.81
C GLU A 112 6.74 -2.23 -2.30
N VAL A 113 6.52 -2.10 -3.60
CA VAL A 113 5.18 -2.01 -4.23
C VAL A 113 4.35 -3.26 -3.94
N VAL A 114 5.00 -4.43 -3.96
CA VAL A 114 4.33 -5.72 -3.73
C VAL A 114 4.01 -5.90 -2.24
N PHE A 115 4.89 -5.40 -1.35
CA PHE A 115 4.60 -5.33 0.08
C PHE A 115 3.42 -4.39 0.38
N LEU A 116 3.40 -3.17 -0.13
CA LEU A 116 2.35 -2.18 0.17
C LEU A 116 0.96 -2.66 -0.27
N SER A 117 0.90 -3.52 -1.29
CA SER A 117 -0.34 -4.13 -1.77
C SER A 117 -1.02 -5.01 -0.71
N LEU A 118 -0.26 -5.57 0.24
CA LEU A 118 -0.77 -6.36 1.38
C LEU A 118 -1.73 -5.57 2.27
N LEU A 119 -1.59 -4.24 2.29
CA LEU A 119 -2.27 -3.37 3.23
C LEU A 119 -3.54 -2.74 2.64
N ALA A 120 -3.77 -2.84 1.33
CA ALA A 120 -4.92 -2.23 0.66
C ALA A 120 -5.16 -0.77 1.11
N LEU A 121 -4.09 0.01 1.28
CA LEU A 121 -4.16 1.34 1.92
C LEU A 121 -5.13 2.27 1.19
N GLU A 122 -5.22 2.16 -0.14
CA GLU A 122 -6.15 2.96 -0.93
C GLU A 122 -7.61 2.71 -0.56
N ARG A 123 -7.97 1.49 -0.09
CA ARG A 123 -9.32 1.21 0.41
C ARG A 123 -9.61 2.03 1.66
N ARG A 124 -8.68 2.04 2.62
CA ARG A 124 -8.84 2.74 3.90
C ARG A 124 -8.77 4.26 3.72
N LEU A 125 -7.89 4.73 2.84
CA LEU A 125 -7.73 6.15 2.52
C LEU A 125 -8.91 6.69 1.70
N SER A 126 -9.54 5.88 0.84
CA SER A 126 -10.73 6.31 0.07
C SER A 126 -11.95 6.67 0.93
N GLU A 127 -11.97 6.26 2.21
CA GLU A 127 -13.02 6.59 3.17
C GLU A 127 -12.76 7.92 3.91
N ARG A 128 -11.69 8.64 3.54
CA ARG A 128 -11.26 9.90 4.17
C ARG A 128 -11.29 11.05 3.17
N SER A 129 -11.23 12.29 3.67
CA SER A 129 -11.09 13.50 2.86
C SER A 129 -9.69 13.61 2.24
N CYS A 130 -9.37 12.69 1.33
CA CYS A 130 -8.09 12.66 0.65
C CYS A 130 -8.21 12.16 -0.79
N LEU A 131 -7.21 12.50 -1.61
CA LEU A 131 -7.04 12.03 -2.97
C LEU A 131 -5.71 11.29 -3.10
N ILE A 132 -5.75 10.11 -3.70
CA ILE A 132 -4.56 9.38 -4.12
C ILE A 132 -4.34 9.66 -5.61
N LEU A 133 -3.27 10.38 -5.92
CA LEU A 133 -2.95 10.80 -7.28
C LEU A 133 -1.73 10.03 -7.80
N HIS A 134 -1.83 9.50 -9.02
CA HIS A 134 -0.65 9.00 -9.73
C HIS A 134 0.10 10.20 -10.32
N CYS A 135 1.16 10.65 -9.65
CA CYS A 135 1.96 11.79 -10.05
C CYS A 135 3.42 11.66 -9.57
N ALA A 136 4.30 12.45 -10.19
CA ALA A 136 5.57 12.80 -9.56
C ALA A 136 5.38 14.10 -8.79
N TYR A 137 5.79 14.17 -7.53
CA TYR A 137 5.71 15.39 -6.75
C TYR A 137 7.05 15.78 -6.14
N LEU A 138 7.29 17.08 -6.12
CA LEU A 138 8.54 17.70 -5.72
C LEU A 138 8.28 18.91 -4.84
N GLU A 139 9.27 19.24 -4.02
CA GLU A 139 9.31 20.49 -3.28
C GLU A 139 10.15 21.51 -4.06
N TYR A 140 9.56 22.68 -4.27
CA TYR A 140 10.20 23.82 -4.90
C TYR A 140 9.78 25.10 -4.19
N GLN A 141 10.75 25.82 -3.62
CA GLN A 141 10.53 27.09 -2.93
C GLN A 141 9.47 27.01 -1.81
N GLY A 142 9.51 25.94 -1.02
CA GLY A 142 8.59 25.68 0.08
C GLY A 142 7.19 25.26 -0.36
N LYS A 143 6.98 24.96 -1.64
CA LYS A 143 5.69 24.53 -2.20
C LYS A 143 5.80 23.14 -2.82
N ALA A 144 4.74 22.37 -2.69
CA ALA A 144 4.59 21.12 -3.42
C ALA A 144 4.14 21.41 -4.86
N MET A 145 4.83 20.83 -5.84
CA MET A 145 4.39 20.81 -7.24
C MET A 145 4.17 19.36 -7.67
N LEU A 146 3.04 19.09 -8.33
CA LEU A 146 2.63 17.76 -8.75
C LEU A 146 2.53 17.72 -10.28
N PHE A 147 3.27 16.81 -10.91
CA PHE A 147 3.14 16.48 -12.33
C PHE A 147 2.28 15.23 -12.50
N SER A 148 1.06 15.41 -13.00
CA SER A 148 0.13 14.32 -13.31
C SER A 148 -0.14 14.24 -14.80
N ALA A 149 -0.12 13.03 -15.34
CA ALA A 149 -0.32 12.68 -16.75
C ALA A 149 -0.42 11.15 -16.88
N PRO A 150 -0.93 10.61 -18.01
CA PRO A 150 -0.88 9.18 -18.30
C PRO A 150 0.52 8.56 -18.15
N SER A 151 0.58 7.24 -18.00
CA SER A 151 1.87 6.54 -17.94
C SER A 151 2.63 6.69 -19.26
N GLY A 152 3.95 6.85 -19.18
CA GLY A 152 4.81 7.08 -20.34
C GLY A 152 4.90 8.53 -20.84
N THR A 153 4.12 9.47 -20.28
CA THR A 153 4.14 10.89 -20.72
C THR A 153 5.33 11.71 -20.21
N GLY A 154 6.22 11.13 -19.39
CA GLY A 154 7.44 11.81 -18.93
C GLY A 154 7.33 12.60 -17.62
N LYS A 155 6.44 12.23 -16.70
CA LYS A 155 6.31 12.86 -15.36
C LYS A 155 7.63 12.89 -14.60
N THR A 156 8.31 11.73 -14.51
CA THR A 156 9.61 11.59 -13.85
C THR A 156 10.69 12.38 -14.58
N THR A 157 10.64 12.44 -15.90
CA THR A 157 11.53 13.28 -16.71
C THR A 157 11.36 14.76 -16.33
N GLN A 158 10.13 15.25 -16.22
CA GLN A 158 9.87 16.62 -15.78
C GLN A 158 10.37 16.89 -14.36
N ALA A 159 10.12 15.97 -13.42
CA ALA A 159 10.67 16.09 -12.07
C ALA A 159 12.20 16.22 -12.07
N GLY A 160 12.90 15.36 -12.82
CA GLY A 160 14.37 15.40 -12.94
C GLY A 160 14.90 16.68 -13.59
N LEU A 161 14.21 17.24 -14.59
CA LEU A 161 14.57 18.53 -15.18
C LEU A 161 14.46 19.67 -14.16
N TRP A 162 13.46 19.64 -13.29
CA TRP A 162 13.32 20.62 -12.22
C TRP A 162 14.41 20.48 -11.16
N GLU A 163 14.80 19.27 -10.80
CA GLU A 163 15.94 19.06 -9.88
C GLU A 163 17.23 19.61 -10.50
N GLN A 164 17.50 19.25 -11.76
CA GLN A 164 18.72 19.64 -12.45
C GLN A 164 18.84 21.16 -12.70
N TYR A 165 17.75 21.82 -13.09
CA TYR A 165 17.81 23.21 -13.60
C TYR A 165 17.11 24.24 -12.71
N ARG A 166 16.36 23.80 -11.70
CA ARG A 166 15.61 24.67 -10.78
C ARG A 166 15.93 24.41 -9.31
N GLY A 167 16.74 23.40 -8.99
CA GLY A 167 17.10 23.08 -7.61
C GLY A 167 15.92 22.64 -6.77
N SER A 168 14.90 22.04 -7.39
CA SER A 168 13.84 21.35 -6.64
C SER A 168 14.35 20.06 -6.01
N ARG A 169 13.54 19.47 -5.13
CA ARG A 169 13.76 18.11 -4.60
C ARG A 169 12.56 17.23 -4.89
N THR A 170 12.75 16.16 -5.66
CA THR A 170 11.73 15.13 -5.87
C THR A 170 11.49 14.41 -4.55
N VAL A 171 10.21 14.28 -4.17
CA VAL A 171 9.81 13.59 -2.94
C VAL A 171 9.26 12.20 -3.23
N ASN A 172 8.41 12.05 -4.26
CA ASN A 172 7.94 10.75 -4.77
C ASN A 172 7.66 10.84 -6.28
N GLY A 173 7.90 9.75 -7.01
CA GLY A 173 7.72 9.67 -8.46
C GLY A 173 6.45 8.97 -8.94
N ASP A 174 5.68 8.33 -8.05
CA ASP A 174 4.56 7.44 -8.42
C ASP A 174 3.21 7.89 -7.85
N LYS A 175 3.10 8.00 -6.52
CA LYS A 175 1.84 8.35 -5.84
C LYS A 175 2.00 9.47 -4.83
N ALA A 176 1.03 10.39 -4.83
CA ALA A 176 0.85 11.38 -3.78
C ALA A 176 -0.49 11.16 -3.06
N LEU A 177 -0.48 11.38 -1.75
CA LEU A 177 -1.67 11.54 -0.94
C LEU A 177 -1.89 13.04 -0.70
N LEU A 178 -3.04 13.56 -1.11
CA LEU A 178 -3.44 14.94 -0.87
C LEU A 178 -4.63 14.94 0.09
N GLU A 179 -4.47 15.51 1.27
CA GLU A 179 -5.56 15.69 2.23
C GLU A 179 -6.19 17.08 2.08
N TYR A 180 -7.50 17.16 2.30
CA TYR A 180 -8.25 18.40 2.26
C TYR A 180 -9.27 18.45 3.40
N ASP A 181 -9.57 19.66 3.85
CA ASP A 181 -10.54 19.94 4.90
C ASP A 181 -11.99 19.92 4.38
#